data_AF-A0A2V5VLX1-F1
#
_entry.id   AF-A0A2V5VLX1-F1
#
_cell.length_a   1.000
_cell.length_b   1.000
_cell.length_c   1.000
_cell.angle_alpha   90.00
_cell.angle_beta   90.00
_cell.angle_gamma   90.00
#
_symmetry.space_group_name_H-M   'P 1'
#
loop_
_entity.id
_entity.type
_entity.pdbx_description
1 polymer ?
#
loop_
_entity_poly.entity_id
_entity_poly.type
_entity_poly.pdbx_seq_one_letter_code
_entity_poly.pdbx_strand_id
1 'polypeptide(L)'
;ISNHPMFNGAVIGRAADIDFRLFGASVEKLDGGVVLSIGSAIMGPQVFEKSLSCVNNLRLQTGRPIVSGHTIYVVDLQDGGNWDWTKGEPPKDNPAYYLRFCKSYSRMGGTMRYVQCDNVLFLRQLFHALQKI
;
A
#
# COMPACT_ATOMS: atom_id res chain seq x y z
N ILE A 1 -5.25 -4.97 19.97
CA ILE A 1 -5.62 -5.74 21.19
C ILE A 1 -4.74 -5.26 22.32
N SER A 2 -5.32 -4.76 23.39
CA SER A 2 -4.63 -4.10 24.51
C SER A 2 -4.77 -4.92 25.80
N ASN A 3 -4.72 -6.24 25.67
CA ASN A 3 -5.12 -7.17 26.74
C ASN A 3 -3.95 -7.55 27.67
N HIS A 4 -2.71 -7.20 27.32
CA HIS A 4 -1.55 -7.52 28.14
C HIS A 4 -1.41 -6.51 29.28
N PRO A 5 -1.15 -6.93 30.53
CA PRO A 5 -1.01 -6.00 31.67
C PRO A 5 0.08 -4.93 31.50
N MET A 6 1.13 -5.24 30.73
CA MET A 6 2.18 -4.26 30.36
C MET A 6 1.78 -3.29 29.23
N PHE A 7 0.54 -3.36 28.72
CA PHE A 7 0.07 -2.44 27.69
C PHE A 7 0.15 -1.00 28.21
N ASN A 8 0.85 -0.15 27.47
CA ASN A 8 0.93 1.27 27.75
C ASN A 8 0.59 2.05 26.47
N GLY A 9 -0.60 2.65 26.45
CA GLY A 9 -1.10 3.40 25.30
C GLY A 9 -0.22 4.60 24.93
N ALA A 10 0.43 5.24 25.90
CA ALA A 10 1.34 6.37 25.63
C ALA A 10 2.61 5.91 24.91
N VAL A 11 3.13 4.72 25.25
CA VAL A 11 4.31 4.14 24.59
C VAL A 11 3.96 3.72 23.16
N ILE A 12 2.85 3.01 22.98
CA ILE A 12 2.38 2.58 21.65
C ILE A 12 2.08 3.78 20.76
N GLY A 13 1.40 4.81 21.29
CA GLY A 13 1.10 6.03 20.54
C GLY A 13 2.36 6.78 20.11
N ARG A 14 3.35 6.88 21.00
CA ARG A 14 4.65 7.50 20.67
C ARG A 14 5.41 6.72 19.60
N ALA A 15 5.45 5.40 19.71
CA ALA A 15 6.08 4.55 18.70
C ALA A 15 5.37 4.68 17.34
N ALA A 16 4.03 4.60 17.33
CA ALA A 16 3.24 4.73 16.11
C ALA A 16 3.41 6.10 15.43
N ASP A 17 3.53 7.18 16.20
CA ASP A 17 3.81 8.51 15.66
C ASP A 17 5.21 8.60 15.02
N ILE A 18 6.22 7.98 15.64
CA ILE A 18 7.58 7.88 15.06
C ILE A 18 7.53 7.07 13.76
N ASP A 19 6.90 5.89 13.78
CA ASP A 19 6.77 5.02 12.61
C ASP A 19 6.02 5.71 11.46
N PHE A 20 4.93 6.41 11.77
CA PHE A 20 4.15 7.15 10.77
C PHE A 20 4.96 8.27 10.13
N ARG A 21 5.78 9.00 10.91
CA ARG A 21 6.68 10.03 10.37
C ARG A 21 7.76 9.43 9.47
N LEU A 22 8.37 8.31 9.86
CA LEU A 22 9.37 7.62 9.04
C LEU A 22 8.78 7.07 7.73
N PHE A 23 7.61 6.47 7.81
CA PHE A 23 6.90 5.96 6.63
C PHE A 23 6.44 7.11 5.72
N GLY A 24 5.88 8.18 6.27
CA GLY A 24 5.52 9.39 5.53
C GLY A 24 6.71 10.03 4.82
N ALA A 25 7.89 10.08 5.45
CA ALA A 25 9.11 10.57 4.80
C ALA A 25 9.56 9.69 3.61
N SER A 26 9.29 8.39 3.65
CA SER A 26 9.50 7.49 2.50
C SER A 26 8.49 7.76 1.39
N VAL A 27 7.20 7.92 1.74
CA VAL A 27 6.12 8.24 0.79
C VAL A 27 6.33 9.60 0.13
N GLU A 28 6.88 10.58 0.85
CA GLU A 28 7.26 11.90 0.32
C GLU A 28 8.33 11.82 -0.79
N LYS A 29 9.04 10.69 -0.94
CA LYS A 29 10.03 10.48 -2.00
C LYS A 29 9.57 9.46 -3.04
N LEU A 30 8.27 9.16 -3.09
CA LEU A 30 7.73 8.07 -3.89
C LEU A 30 7.53 8.41 -5.38
N ASP A 31 7.81 9.63 -5.85
CA ASP A 31 7.66 9.95 -7.26
C ASP A 31 8.44 8.97 -8.16
N GLY A 32 7.75 8.34 -9.11
CA GLY A 32 8.34 7.30 -9.98
C GLY A 32 8.73 5.99 -9.29
N GLY A 33 8.46 5.86 -7.98
CA GLY A 33 8.85 4.70 -7.17
C GLY A 33 7.88 3.52 -7.24
N VAL A 34 8.14 2.54 -6.37
CA VAL A 34 7.36 1.29 -6.30
C VAL A 34 6.87 1.08 -4.88
N VAL A 35 5.59 0.74 -4.74
CA VAL A 35 4.98 0.24 -3.51
C VAL A 35 4.69 -1.25 -3.67
N LEU A 36 5.22 -2.07 -2.76
CA LEU A 36 4.93 -3.50 -2.70
C LEU A 36 4.07 -3.79 -1.47
N SER A 37 2.79 -4.09 -1.68
CA SER A 37 1.86 -4.53 -0.65
C SER A 37 1.78 -6.05 -0.65
N ILE A 38 2.61 -6.71 0.16
CA ILE A 38 2.75 -8.17 0.19
C ILE A 38 1.96 -8.74 1.37
N GLY A 39 0.90 -9.50 1.09
CA GLY A 39 0.09 -10.19 2.09
C GLY A 39 -0.67 -9.29 3.08
N SER A 40 -0.91 -8.02 2.72
CA SER A 40 -1.53 -7.04 3.62
C SER A 40 -2.84 -6.48 3.06
N ALA A 41 -3.94 -7.21 3.28
CA ALA A 41 -5.27 -6.86 2.79
C ALA A 41 -6.00 -5.77 3.59
N ILE A 42 -5.53 -5.38 4.78
CA ILE A 42 -6.22 -4.38 5.61
C ILE A 42 -5.28 -3.24 5.97
N MET A 43 -4.20 -3.54 6.69
CA MET A 43 -3.31 -2.51 7.21
C MET A 43 -2.54 -1.80 6.10
N GLY A 44 -2.05 -2.54 5.10
CA GLY A 44 -1.31 -2.01 3.95
C GLY A 44 -2.03 -0.84 3.28
N PRO A 45 -3.22 -1.04 2.69
CA PRO A 45 -3.93 0.04 2.01
C PRO A 45 -4.30 1.16 2.98
N GLN A 46 -4.76 0.84 4.21
CA GLN A 46 -5.21 1.86 5.15
C GLN A 46 -4.10 2.77 5.67
N VAL A 47 -2.90 2.25 5.90
CA VAL A 47 -1.74 3.02 6.35
C VAL A 47 -1.16 3.80 5.18
N PHE A 48 -1.06 3.18 4.01
CA PHE A 48 -0.57 3.84 2.80
C PHE A 48 -1.46 5.01 2.38
N GLU A 49 -2.78 4.82 2.33
CA GLU A 49 -3.75 5.87 1.99
C GLU A 49 -3.58 7.11 2.86
N LYS A 50 -3.56 6.93 4.19
CA LYS A 50 -3.43 8.05 5.15
C LYS A 50 -2.10 8.77 5.00
N SER A 51 -1.03 8.02 4.77
CA SER A 51 0.31 8.57 4.61
C SER A 51 0.42 9.37 3.32
N LEU A 52 -0.10 8.83 2.21
CA LEU A 52 -0.13 9.49 0.91
C LEU A 52 -1.01 10.75 0.94
N SER A 53 -2.18 10.70 1.58
CA SER A 53 -3.03 11.89 1.77
C SER A 53 -2.33 12.98 2.60
N CYS A 54 -1.65 12.59 3.70
CA CYS A 54 -0.91 13.54 4.54
C CYS A 54 0.23 14.21 3.76
N VAL A 55 1.03 13.41 3.06
CA VAL A 55 2.11 13.85 2.18
C VAL A 55 1.60 14.81 1.10
N ASN A 56 0.55 14.42 0.37
CA ASN A 56 -0.04 15.25 -0.68
C ASN A 56 -0.58 16.57 -0.14
N ASN A 57 -1.23 16.57 1.02
CA ASN A 57 -1.67 17.79 1.67
C ASN A 57 -0.49 18.73 1.97
N LEU A 58 0.62 18.23 2.53
CA LEU A 58 1.81 19.05 2.80
C LEU A 58 2.45 19.58 1.50
N ARG A 59 2.57 18.74 0.47
CA ARG A 59 3.09 19.15 -0.85
C ARG A 59 2.26 20.30 -1.43
N LEU A 60 0.94 20.16 -1.44
CA LEU A 60 0.03 21.17 -1.97
C LEU A 60 0.13 22.51 -1.21
N GLN A 61 0.29 22.48 0.13
CA GLN A 61 0.52 23.69 0.93
C GLN A 61 1.83 24.40 0.56
N THR A 62 2.83 23.68 0.06
CA THR A 62 4.10 24.23 -0.43
C THR A 62 4.12 24.51 -1.95
N GLY A 63 2.98 24.41 -2.64
CA GLY A 63 2.88 24.63 -4.08
C GLY A 63 3.49 23.52 -4.95
N ARG A 64 3.77 22.36 -4.37
CA ARG A 64 4.30 21.19 -5.09
C ARG A 64 3.16 20.30 -5.61
N PRO A 65 3.35 19.61 -6.76
CA PRO A 65 2.38 18.62 -7.23
C PRO A 65 2.29 17.44 -6.27
N ILE A 66 1.15 16.75 -6.27
CA ILE A 66 0.96 15.49 -5.54
C ILE A 66 1.95 14.42 -6.01
N VAL A 67 2.22 13.42 -5.15
CA VAL A 67 3.03 12.25 -5.49
C VAL A 67 2.47 11.56 -6.75
N SER A 68 3.34 11.28 -7.71
CA SER A 68 2.93 10.84 -9.05
C SER A 68 3.89 9.81 -9.66
N GLY A 69 3.47 9.14 -10.73
CA GLY A 69 4.32 8.21 -11.50
C GLY A 69 4.71 6.91 -10.79
N HIS A 70 4.25 6.67 -9.56
CA HIS A 70 4.55 5.46 -8.82
C HIS A 70 3.71 4.26 -9.30
N THR A 71 4.24 3.07 -9.06
CA THR A 71 3.54 1.80 -9.31
C THR A 71 3.23 1.12 -7.98
N ILE A 72 2.09 0.43 -7.94
CA ILE A 72 1.62 -0.28 -6.74
C ILE A 72 1.42 -1.75 -7.13
N TYR A 73 2.16 -2.64 -6.50
CA TYR A 73 1.98 -4.08 -6.64
C TYR A 73 1.29 -4.63 -5.39
N VAL A 74 0.10 -5.17 -5.59
CA VAL A 74 -0.65 -5.86 -4.54
C VAL A 74 -0.43 -7.35 -4.73
N VAL A 75 0.36 -7.95 -3.83
CA VAL A 75 0.72 -9.36 -3.86
C VAL A 75 -0.09 -10.09 -2.80
N ASP A 76 -0.91 -11.05 -3.23
CA ASP A 76 -1.75 -11.84 -2.33
C ASP A 76 -1.94 -13.27 -2.87
N LEU A 77 -2.25 -14.22 -1.99
CA LEU A 77 -2.54 -15.60 -2.36
C LEU A 77 -3.95 -15.74 -2.97
N GLN A 78 -4.87 -14.87 -2.56
CA GLN A 78 -6.25 -14.87 -3.02
C GLN A 78 -6.33 -14.67 -4.54
N ASP A 79 -7.37 -15.20 -5.18
CA ASP A 79 -7.70 -14.81 -6.54
C ASP A 79 -8.16 -13.34 -6.60
N GLY A 80 -7.78 -12.63 -7.66
CA GLY A 80 -8.09 -11.21 -7.87
C GLY A 80 -9.56 -10.92 -8.18
N GLY A 81 -10.45 -11.88 -7.97
CA GLY A 81 -11.87 -11.80 -8.27
C GLY A 81 -12.18 -12.05 -9.75
N ASN A 82 -11.30 -12.80 -10.44
CA ASN A 82 -11.36 -12.99 -11.89
C ASN A 82 -11.55 -11.65 -12.66
N TRP A 83 -10.90 -10.59 -12.18
CA TRP A 83 -10.93 -9.26 -12.77
C TRP A 83 -9.53 -8.78 -13.13
N ASP A 84 -9.42 -8.16 -14.30
CA ASP A 84 -8.19 -7.52 -14.73
C ASP A 84 -8.07 -6.12 -14.10
N TRP A 85 -7.42 -6.05 -12.94
CA TRP A 85 -7.18 -4.80 -12.21
C TRP A 85 -6.35 -3.77 -12.96
N THR A 86 -5.73 -4.14 -14.09
CA THR A 86 -5.04 -3.17 -14.96
C THR A 86 -6.02 -2.28 -15.73
N LYS A 87 -7.29 -2.70 -15.82
CA LYS A 87 -8.40 -1.92 -16.40
C LYS A 87 -9.10 -1.02 -15.38
N GLY A 88 -8.61 -0.96 -14.14
CA GLY A 88 -9.17 -0.14 -13.06
C GLY A 88 -10.21 -0.89 -12.22
N GLU A 89 -11.04 -0.12 -11.51
CA GLU A 89 -12.05 -0.64 -10.58
C GLU A 89 -13.18 -1.36 -11.34
N PRO A 90 -13.57 -2.59 -10.94
CA PRO A 90 -14.69 -3.31 -11.55
C PRO A 90 -16.04 -2.60 -11.31
N PRO A 91 -17.07 -2.90 -12.10
CA PRO A 91 -18.43 -2.39 -11.87
C PRO A 91 -19.08 -3.04 -10.62
N LYS A 92 -20.11 -2.39 -10.06
CA LYS A 92 -20.75 -2.79 -8.78
C LYS A 92 -21.44 -4.16 -8.81
N ASP A 93 -21.80 -4.63 -10.00
CA ASP A 93 -22.43 -5.93 -10.27
C ASP A 93 -21.40 -7.07 -10.40
N ASN A 94 -20.11 -6.77 -10.41
CA ASN A 94 -19.05 -7.76 -10.41
C ASN A 94 -18.57 -8.05 -8.96
N PRO A 95 -18.45 -9.32 -8.53
CA PRO A 95 -17.97 -9.68 -7.19
C PRO A 95 -16.61 -9.08 -6.80
N ALA A 96 -15.70 -8.89 -7.76
CA ALA A 96 -14.38 -8.29 -7.55
C ALA A 96 -14.46 -6.86 -6.98
N TYR A 97 -15.59 -6.16 -7.16
CA TYR A 97 -15.87 -4.85 -6.56
C TYR A 97 -15.73 -4.83 -5.04
N TYR A 98 -15.95 -5.98 -4.40
CA TYR A 98 -15.91 -6.12 -2.95
C TYR A 98 -14.53 -6.56 -2.42
N LEU A 99 -13.53 -6.74 -3.30
CA LEU A 99 -12.13 -6.88 -2.93
C LEU A 99 -11.57 -5.52 -2.49
N ARG A 100 -11.87 -5.19 -1.23
CA ARG A 100 -11.72 -3.84 -0.68
C ARG A 100 -10.30 -3.30 -0.78
N PHE A 101 -9.28 -4.14 -0.61
CA PHE A 101 -7.89 -3.70 -0.67
C PHE A 101 -7.47 -3.30 -2.09
N CYS A 102 -7.84 -4.10 -3.10
CA CYS A 102 -7.60 -3.75 -4.50
C CYS A 102 -8.32 -2.46 -4.88
N LYS A 103 -9.58 -2.33 -4.49
CA LYS A 103 -10.38 -1.12 -4.69
C LYS A 103 -9.78 0.11 -3.99
N SER A 104 -9.25 -0.04 -2.79
CA SER A 104 -8.55 1.04 -2.10
C SER A 104 -7.32 1.47 -2.91
N TYR A 105 -6.44 0.53 -3.27
CA TYR A 105 -5.22 0.86 -4.01
C TYR A 105 -5.50 1.46 -5.39
N SER A 106 -6.54 0.99 -6.11
CA SER A 106 -6.89 1.51 -7.43
C SER A 106 -7.32 2.99 -7.42
N ARG A 107 -7.62 3.56 -6.25
CA ARG A 107 -8.03 4.95 -6.07
C ARG A 107 -6.92 5.88 -5.59
N MET A 108 -5.73 5.36 -5.26
CA MET A 108 -4.64 6.13 -4.65
C MET A 108 -3.70 6.80 -5.67
N GLY A 109 -4.08 6.82 -6.95
CA GLY A 109 -3.20 7.26 -8.02
C GLY A 109 -2.11 6.21 -8.33
N GLY A 110 -1.23 6.56 -9.27
CA GLY A 110 -0.22 5.62 -9.77
C GLY A 110 -0.82 4.48 -10.63
N THR A 111 0.03 3.53 -11.01
CA THR A 111 -0.39 2.34 -11.76
C THR A 111 -0.43 1.12 -10.84
N MET A 112 -1.63 0.59 -10.60
CA MET A 112 -1.83 -0.60 -9.79
C MET A 112 -1.68 -1.89 -10.62
N ARG A 113 -1.02 -2.90 -10.05
CA ARG A 113 -0.93 -4.27 -10.55
C ARG A 113 -1.30 -5.25 -9.44
N TYR A 114 -2.22 -6.15 -9.73
CA TYR A 114 -2.53 -7.27 -8.85
C TYR A 114 -1.66 -8.48 -9.23
N VAL A 115 -1.04 -9.11 -8.24
CA VAL A 115 -0.15 -10.26 -8.43
C VAL A 115 -0.63 -11.38 -7.51
N GLN A 116 -1.36 -12.34 -8.06
CA GLN A 116 -1.71 -13.54 -7.32
C GLN A 116 -0.47 -14.43 -7.18
N CYS A 117 0.09 -14.50 -5.98
CA CYS A 117 1.31 -15.28 -5.71
C CYS A 117 1.43 -15.62 -4.22
N ASP A 118 2.06 -16.74 -3.91
CA ASP A 118 2.53 -17.00 -2.56
C ASP A 118 3.60 -15.95 -2.16
N ASN A 119 3.42 -15.33 -0.99
CA ASN A 119 4.25 -14.22 -0.53
C ASN A 119 5.74 -14.62 -0.37
N VAL A 120 6.00 -15.85 0.09
CA VAL A 120 7.37 -16.35 0.29
C VAL A 120 8.02 -16.61 -1.06
N LEU A 121 7.28 -17.22 -1.99
CA LEU A 121 7.76 -17.43 -3.36
C LEU A 121 8.05 -16.09 -4.04
N PHE A 122 7.14 -15.12 -3.96
CA PHE A 122 7.32 -13.78 -4.51
C PHE A 122 8.60 -13.12 -3.98
N LEU A 123 8.78 -13.09 -2.65
CA LEU A 123 9.96 -12.48 -2.02
C LEU A 123 11.27 -13.17 -2.41
N ARG A 124 11.28 -14.51 -2.49
CA ARG A 124 12.46 -15.28 -2.93
C ARG A 124 12.83 -14.96 -4.38
N GLN A 125 11.85 -14.92 -5.27
CA GLN A 125 12.11 -14.62 -6.68
C GLN A 125 12.52 -13.16 -6.88
N LEU A 126 11.90 -12.23 -6.16
CA LEU A 126 12.31 -10.83 -6.16
C LEU A 126 13.76 -10.68 -5.70
N PHE A 127 14.15 -11.33 -4.61
CA PHE A 127 15.53 -11.34 -4.12
C PHE A 127 16.50 -11.87 -5.18
N HIS A 128 16.23 -13.03 -5.78
CA HIS A 128 17.07 -13.58 -6.84
C HIS A 128 17.15 -12.70 -8.09
N ALA A 129 16.07 -11.99 -8.43
CA ALA A 129 16.06 -11.06 -9.55
C ALA A 129 16.93 -9.84 -9.26
N LEU A 130 16.84 -9.27 -8.05
CA LEU A 130 17.63 -8.12 -7.63
C LEU A 130 19.13 -8.45 -7.52
N GLN A 131 19.52 -9.69 -7.21
CA GLN A 131 20.92 -10.11 -7.21
C GLN A 131 21.57 -10.16 -8.60
N LYS A 132 20.79 -10.10 -9.67
CA LYS A 132 21.27 -10.15 -11.06
C LYS A 132 21.41 -8.76 -11.70
N ILE A 133 21.00 -7.71 -10.99
CA ILE A 133 21.11 -6.30 -11.40
C ILE A 133 22.39 -5.73 -10.80
#